data_AF-A0A0G2EK80-F1
#
_entry.id   AF-A0A0G2EK80-F1
#
_cell.length_a   1.000
_cell.length_b   1.000
_cell.length_c   1.000
_cell.angle_alpha   90.00
_cell.angle_beta   90.00
_cell.angle_gamma   90.00
#
_symmetry.space_group_name_H-M   'P 1'
#
loop_
_entity.id
_entity.type
_entity.pdbx_description
1 polymer ?
#
loop_
_entity_poly.entity_id
_entity_poly.type
_entity_poly.pdbx_seq_one_letter_code
_entity_poly.pdbx_strand_id
1 'polypeptide(L)'
;MYGGYQRVPSGASDYSTDVFLPSSPGRSSTGSESSFNEKQSTAIVTAELFEQSGPAGSGSTQHVNGITTLDGVRGYACFFVFNFHFLFMYTMTSVYGYGVDPPEPTNCDNHYIHQLPFIKLLYGGRPMVCVFFVLSGYVLSRKPLMAMRSQCYDTMLQSISSSIFRRGIRLFLPTIFSTFLVMLALQAGYFKYATEIGNDGVTLAYFEHHPVTYDTWQEQAWDYINFVRNYIDFTNWVEWYNLYDPHVWTIPLEYRASMVLFLHLICLSRARTAWRLSLTGVFMAFCVRWGRFEAVLFLAGAVLAELDLIANTPRARC
;
A
#
# COMPACT_ATOMS: atom_id res chain seq x y z
N MET A 1 -6.70 -18.53 9.44
CA MET A 1 -5.44 -17.75 9.44
C MET A 1 -5.50 -16.82 10.62
N TYR A 2 -5.00 -17.26 11.77
CA TYR A 2 -4.89 -16.41 12.96
C TYR A 2 -3.50 -15.75 12.91
N GLY A 3 -3.46 -14.44 12.69
CA GLY A 3 -2.25 -13.66 12.94
C GLY A 3 -2.00 -13.63 14.43
N GLY A 4 -0.89 -14.20 14.87
CA GLY A 4 -0.46 -14.13 16.27
C GLY A 4 0.03 -12.72 16.59
N TYR A 5 -0.70 -12.02 17.45
CA TYR A 5 -0.23 -10.78 18.07
C TYR A 5 0.86 -11.13 19.09
N GLN A 6 2.06 -10.59 18.90
CA GLN A 6 3.16 -10.83 19.82
C GLN A 6 3.03 -9.88 21.02
N ARG A 7 2.75 -10.43 22.22
CA ARG A 7 2.88 -9.70 23.48
C ARG A 7 4.35 -9.35 23.71
N VAL A 8 4.64 -8.10 24.04
CA VAL A 8 5.96 -7.66 24.52
C VAL A 8 6.11 -8.09 25.99
N PRO A 9 7.23 -8.71 26.40
CA PRO A 9 7.47 -9.07 27.80
C PRO A 9 7.77 -7.83 28.64
N SER A 10 7.18 -7.78 29.82
CA SER A 10 7.46 -6.81 30.87
C SER A 10 8.77 -7.15 31.61
N GLY A 11 9.69 -6.18 31.70
CA GLY A 11 10.61 -6.05 32.84
C GLY A 11 12.12 -6.06 32.58
N ALA A 12 12.76 -5.05 33.20
CA ALA A 12 14.06 -5.08 33.91
C ALA A 12 15.38 -4.74 33.15
N SER A 13 15.80 -3.48 33.37
CA SER A 13 17.05 -3.01 34.01
C SER A 13 18.46 -3.42 33.51
N ASP A 14 19.32 -2.40 33.57
CA ASP A 14 20.79 -2.37 33.60
C ASP A 14 21.55 -2.45 32.27
N TYR A 15 22.03 -1.28 31.81
CA TYR A 15 23.45 -1.11 31.44
C TYR A 15 23.84 0.37 31.38
N SER A 16 24.64 0.81 32.35
CA SER A 16 25.44 2.04 32.28
C SER A 16 26.62 1.84 31.32
N THR A 17 26.90 2.80 30.44
CA THR A 17 28.29 3.16 30.08
C THR A 17 28.40 4.53 29.42
N ASP A 18 29.56 5.15 29.68
CA ASP A 18 29.88 6.56 29.63
C ASP A 18 29.95 7.25 28.25
N VAL A 19 29.75 8.56 28.33
CA VAL A 19 29.85 9.59 27.29
C VAL A 19 31.31 9.86 26.92
N PHE A 20 31.60 10.02 25.62
CA PHE A 20 32.78 10.75 25.13
C PHE A 20 32.42 11.55 23.86
N LEU A 21 32.49 12.88 23.96
CA LEU A 21 32.40 13.83 22.84
C LEU A 21 33.80 14.20 22.34
N PRO A 22 33.94 14.54 21.05
CA PRO A 22 34.89 15.60 20.68
C PRO A 22 34.32 16.63 19.67
N SER A 23 34.41 17.89 20.11
CA SER A 23 34.91 19.10 19.44
C SER A 23 34.61 19.39 17.95
N SER A 24 33.96 20.53 17.71
CA SER A 24 33.93 21.28 16.43
C SER A 24 35.32 21.78 15.99
N PRO A 25 35.52 22.00 14.68
CA PRO A 25 35.56 23.39 14.17
C PRO A 25 34.81 23.52 12.82
N GLY A 26 34.12 24.62 12.53
CA GLY A 26 34.73 25.82 11.96
C GLY A 26 33.89 26.30 10.76
N ARG A 27 33.78 27.62 10.61
CA ARG A 27 32.84 28.36 9.77
C ARG A 27 33.36 28.51 8.33
N SER A 28 32.53 28.26 7.31
CA SER A 28 32.72 28.86 5.98
C SER A 28 31.40 29.08 5.25
N SER A 29 31.31 30.27 4.66
CA SER A 29 30.26 30.87 3.84
C SER A 29 29.97 30.13 2.53
N THR A 30 28.70 30.10 2.11
CA THR A 30 28.25 30.34 0.73
C THR A 30 26.73 30.59 0.71
N GLY A 31 26.34 31.85 0.57
CA GLY A 31 24.99 32.21 0.15
C GLY A 31 25.00 32.39 -1.37
N SER A 32 24.33 31.48 -2.09
CA SER A 32 23.77 31.71 -3.44
C SER A 32 23.20 30.45 -4.13
N GLU A 33 22.74 29.42 -3.40
CA GLU A 33 22.14 28.21 -4.03
C GLU A 33 20.65 28.02 -3.72
N SER A 34 20.05 28.83 -2.83
CA SER A 34 18.65 28.66 -2.42
C SER A 34 17.62 29.10 -3.47
N SER A 35 17.96 30.00 -4.40
CA SER A 35 16.98 30.55 -5.36
C SER A 35 16.83 29.72 -6.66
N PHE A 36 17.80 28.86 -6.98
CA PHE A 36 17.77 28.05 -8.21
C PHE A 36 17.07 26.70 -8.01
N ASN A 37 17.23 26.09 -6.83
CA ASN A 37 16.59 24.81 -6.50
C ASN A 37 15.07 24.91 -6.24
N GLU A 38 14.59 26.08 -5.80
CA GLU A 38 13.16 26.30 -5.56
C GLU A 38 12.35 26.35 -6.86
N LYS A 39 12.95 26.88 -7.95
CA LYS A 39 12.31 26.94 -9.28
C LYS A 39 12.32 25.59 -10.01
N GLN A 40 13.27 24.71 -9.69
CA GLN A 40 13.36 23.38 -10.31
C GLN A 40 12.47 22.34 -9.60
N SER A 41 12.26 22.50 -8.28
CA SER A 41 11.38 21.63 -7.48
C SER A 41 9.90 21.92 -7.70
N THR A 42 9.52 23.19 -7.87
CA THR A 42 8.14 23.56 -8.27
C THR A 42 7.83 23.19 -9.72
N ALA A 43 8.81 23.19 -10.63
CA ALA A 43 8.62 22.77 -12.03
C ALA A 43 8.34 21.27 -12.19
N ILE A 44 8.88 20.40 -11.31
CA ILE A 44 8.65 18.94 -11.38
C ILE A 44 7.27 18.56 -10.82
N VAL A 45 6.81 19.25 -9.77
CA VAL A 45 5.47 19.05 -9.20
C VAL A 45 4.37 19.64 -10.09
N THR A 46 4.66 20.73 -10.81
CA THR A 46 3.71 21.30 -11.79
C THR A 46 3.73 20.57 -13.13
N ALA A 47 4.82 19.93 -13.55
CA ALA A 47 4.85 19.16 -14.80
C ALA A 47 3.94 17.93 -14.77
N GLU A 48 3.82 17.21 -13.65
CA GLU A 48 2.87 16.09 -13.53
C GLU A 48 1.41 16.55 -13.32
N LEU A 49 1.18 17.82 -12.94
CA LEU A 49 -0.16 18.41 -12.86
C LEU A 49 -0.61 19.14 -14.15
N PHE A 50 0.32 19.60 -14.99
CA PHE A 50 0.03 20.32 -16.24
C PHE A 50 0.22 19.51 -17.53
N GLU A 51 0.68 18.26 -17.46
CA GLU A 51 0.59 17.33 -18.60
C GLU A 51 -0.85 16.80 -18.83
N GLN A 52 -1.86 17.45 -18.23
CA GLN A 52 -3.29 17.13 -18.36
C GLN A 52 -4.16 18.24 -19.00
N SER A 53 -3.58 19.33 -19.48
CA SER A 53 -4.33 20.38 -20.18
C SER A 53 -3.61 20.84 -21.46
N GLY A 54 -3.84 20.11 -22.55
CA GLY A 54 -3.57 20.60 -23.90
C GLY A 54 -4.56 21.70 -24.30
N PRO A 55 -4.19 22.60 -25.23
CA PRO A 55 -5.01 23.75 -25.58
C PRO A 55 -6.32 23.31 -26.25
N ALA A 56 -7.42 23.93 -25.83
CA ALA A 56 -8.74 23.75 -26.42
C ALA A 56 -8.71 24.09 -27.92
N GLY A 57 -8.89 23.09 -28.78
CA GLY A 57 -8.89 23.26 -30.23
C GLY A 57 -9.48 22.08 -30.99
N SER A 58 -10.76 22.24 -31.35
CA SER A 58 -11.57 21.48 -32.34
C SER A 58 -11.76 19.97 -32.14
N GLY A 59 -13.03 19.55 -32.29
CA GLY A 59 -13.53 18.23 -31.92
C GLY A 59 -12.78 17.05 -32.52
N SER A 60 -12.33 16.16 -31.64
CA SER A 60 -12.04 14.77 -31.94
C SER A 60 -12.72 13.91 -30.87
N THR A 61 -13.28 12.79 -31.31
CA THR A 61 -13.97 11.79 -30.50
C THR A 61 -13.15 11.47 -29.25
N GLN A 62 -13.69 11.75 -28.05
CA GLN A 62 -12.98 11.52 -26.79
C GLN A 62 -12.56 10.06 -26.68
N HIS A 63 -11.29 9.77 -26.95
CA HIS A 63 -10.65 8.56 -26.45
C HIS A 63 -10.46 8.77 -24.95
N VAL A 64 -11.47 8.36 -24.16
CA VAL A 64 -11.38 8.39 -22.69
C VAL A 64 -10.08 7.69 -22.31
N ASN A 65 -9.15 8.44 -21.72
CA ASN A 65 -7.86 7.90 -21.32
C ASN A 65 -8.12 6.77 -20.31
N GLY A 66 -7.89 5.52 -20.71
CA GLY A 66 -8.21 4.35 -19.89
C GLY A 66 -7.57 4.41 -18.49
N ILE A 67 -6.44 5.11 -18.35
CA ILE A 67 -5.81 5.37 -17.05
C ILE A 67 -6.70 6.20 -16.12
N THR A 68 -7.35 7.25 -16.63
CA THR A 68 -8.27 8.11 -15.86
C THR A 68 -9.49 7.33 -15.36
N THR A 69 -9.96 6.33 -16.10
CA THR A 69 -11.05 5.47 -15.62
C THR A 69 -10.63 4.58 -14.44
N LEU A 70 -9.37 4.17 -14.38
CA LEU A 70 -8.83 3.37 -13.26
C LEU A 70 -8.72 4.21 -11.99
N ASP A 71 -8.42 5.51 -12.11
CA ASP A 71 -8.41 6.43 -10.98
C ASP A 71 -9.82 6.59 -10.37
N GLY A 72 -10.86 6.59 -11.22
CA GLY A 72 -12.26 6.55 -10.76
C GLY A 72 -12.58 5.29 -9.94
N VAL A 73 -12.16 4.11 -10.41
CA VAL A 73 -12.36 2.83 -9.67
C VAL A 73 -11.63 2.86 -8.32
N ARG A 74 -10.40 3.39 -8.28
CA ARG A 74 -9.66 3.59 -7.02
C ARG A 74 -10.40 4.51 -6.06
N GLY A 75 -11.00 5.59 -6.56
CA GLY A 75 -11.81 6.50 -5.75
C GLY A 75 -12.99 5.82 -5.06
N TYR A 76 -13.77 5.02 -5.80
CA TYR A 76 -14.86 4.23 -5.21
C TYR A 76 -14.35 3.20 -4.20
N ALA A 77 -13.25 2.52 -4.51
CA ALA A 77 -12.64 1.57 -3.57
C ALA A 77 -12.18 2.26 -2.28
N CYS A 78 -11.58 3.46 -2.35
CA CYS A 78 -11.20 4.25 -1.18
C CYS A 78 -12.42 4.62 -0.33
N PHE A 79 -13.52 5.04 -0.96
CA PHE A 79 -14.75 5.37 -0.26
C PHE A 79 -15.31 4.16 0.49
N PHE A 80 -15.30 2.97 -0.11
CA PHE A 80 -15.76 1.75 0.55
C PHE A 80 -14.84 1.29 1.69
N VAL A 81 -13.51 1.44 1.56
CA VAL A 81 -12.55 1.19 2.65
C VAL A 81 -12.77 2.15 3.82
N PHE A 82 -13.01 3.44 3.53
CA PHE A 82 -13.34 4.42 4.56
C PHE A 82 -14.61 4.04 5.33
N ASN A 83 -15.70 3.70 4.62
CA ASN A 83 -16.94 3.26 5.26
C ASN A 83 -16.72 2.00 6.09
N PHE A 84 -15.90 1.05 5.62
CA PHE A 84 -15.55 -0.14 6.39
C PHE A 84 -14.88 0.22 7.71
N HIS A 85 -13.80 1.01 7.70
CA HIS A 85 -13.08 1.39 8.93
C HIS A 85 -13.94 2.24 9.85
N PHE A 86 -14.76 3.14 9.31
CA PHE A 86 -15.70 3.91 10.11
C PHE A 86 -16.74 3.02 10.82
N LEU A 87 -17.37 2.10 10.10
CA LEU A 87 -18.42 1.23 10.67
C LEU A 87 -17.85 0.15 11.58
N PHE A 88 -16.67 -0.37 11.27
CA PHE A 88 -16.00 -1.44 12.03
C PHE A 88 -15.73 -1.06 13.49
N MET A 89 -15.45 0.22 13.76
CA MET A 89 -15.27 0.72 15.13
C MET A 89 -16.54 0.63 15.98
N TYR A 90 -17.73 0.76 15.37
CA TYR A 90 -19.01 0.82 16.08
C TYR A 90 -19.83 -0.47 15.98
N THR A 91 -19.57 -1.34 14.99
CA THR A 91 -20.30 -2.60 14.83
C THR A 91 -19.47 -3.71 14.21
N MET A 92 -19.60 -4.91 14.81
CA MET A 92 -19.02 -6.16 14.30
C MET A 92 -19.80 -6.76 13.13
N THR A 93 -21.04 -6.32 12.87
CA THR A 93 -21.85 -6.82 11.75
C THR A 93 -21.19 -6.52 10.39
N SER A 94 -20.32 -5.49 10.35
CA SER A 94 -19.52 -5.13 9.18
C SER A 94 -18.47 -6.19 8.81
N VAL A 95 -17.98 -6.95 9.79
CA VAL A 95 -16.96 -7.99 9.62
C VAL A 95 -17.58 -9.28 9.09
N TYR A 96 -18.67 -9.74 9.73
CA TYR A 96 -19.29 -11.03 9.43
C TYR A 96 -20.16 -11.01 8.17
N GLY A 97 -20.17 -12.14 7.45
CA GLY A 97 -21.07 -12.36 6.33
C GLY A 97 -22.43 -12.86 6.81
N TYR A 98 -23.46 -12.73 5.96
CA TYR A 98 -24.79 -13.23 6.25
C TYR A 98 -24.75 -14.73 6.60
N GLY A 99 -25.33 -15.11 7.73
CA GLY A 99 -25.42 -16.51 8.19
C GLY A 99 -24.11 -17.13 8.64
N VAL A 100 -23.06 -16.33 8.91
CA VAL A 100 -21.81 -16.81 9.51
C VAL A 100 -21.87 -16.61 11.01
N ASP A 101 -21.92 -17.70 11.77
CA ASP A 101 -21.90 -17.64 13.23
C ASP A 101 -20.52 -17.14 13.73
N PRO A 102 -20.49 -16.19 14.69
CA PRO A 102 -19.24 -15.71 15.25
C PRO A 102 -18.54 -16.82 16.08
N PRO A 103 -17.19 -16.85 16.13
CA PRO A 103 -16.43 -17.89 16.86
C PRO A 103 -16.64 -17.88 18.38
N GLU A 104 -17.10 -16.75 18.93
CA GLU A 104 -17.50 -16.60 20.32
C GLU A 104 -18.99 -16.24 20.41
N PRO A 105 -19.68 -16.58 21.53
CA PRO A 105 -21.07 -16.23 21.77
C PRO A 105 -21.20 -14.72 22.01
N THR A 106 -21.00 -13.96 20.96
CA THR A 106 -21.49 -12.59 20.84
C THR A 106 -22.96 -12.73 20.51
N ASN A 107 -23.83 -12.09 21.30
CA ASN A 107 -25.29 -12.02 21.08
C ASN A 107 -25.65 -11.22 19.80
N CYS A 108 -24.86 -11.37 18.74
CA CYS A 108 -24.98 -10.66 17.48
C CYS A 108 -25.62 -11.60 16.48
N ASP A 109 -26.91 -11.36 16.18
CA ASP A 109 -27.55 -12.00 15.04
C ASP A 109 -26.83 -11.58 13.76
N ASN A 110 -26.46 -12.52 12.89
CA ASN A 110 -25.78 -12.26 11.61
C ASN A 110 -26.69 -12.50 10.40
N HIS A 111 -28.00 -12.32 10.60
CA HIS A 111 -29.03 -12.45 9.56
C HIS A 111 -29.59 -11.11 9.09
N TYR A 112 -28.77 -10.07 9.04
CA TYR A 112 -29.23 -8.77 8.56
C TYR A 112 -29.13 -8.65 7.04
N ILE A 113 -30.12 -7.99 6.42
CA ILE A 113 -30.18 -7.75 4.97
C ILE A 113 -28.90 -7.06 4.45
N HIS A 114 -28.30 -6.16 5.25
CA HIS A 114 -27.08 -5.47 4.83
C HIS A 114 -25.88 -6.42 4.66
N GLN A 115 -25.85 -7.58 5.33
CA GLN A 115 -24.76 -8.56 5.26
C GLN A 115 -24.81 -9.46 4.02
N LEU A 116 -25.84 -9.33 3.18
CA LEU A 116 -25.94 -10.03 1.90
C LEU A 116 -24.76 -9.67 0.98
N PRO A 117 -24.28 -10.62 0.16
CA PRO A 117 -22.99 -10.51 -0.54
C PRO A 117 -22.88 -9.26 -1.44
N PHE A 118 -23.93 -8.89 -2.16
CA PHE A 118 -23.90 -7.72 -3.05
C PHE A 118 -23.90 -6.39 -2.29
N ILE A 119 -24.65 -6.30 -1.19
CA ILE A 119 -24.73 -5.09 -0.37
C ILE A 119 -23.45 -4.94 0.46
N LYS A 120 -22.92 -6.05 0.99
CA LYS A 120 -21.65 -6.11 1.73
C LYS A 120 -20.47 -5.65 0.89
N LEU A 121 -20.48 -5.85 -0.43
CA LEU A 121 -19.42 -5.32 -1.29
C LEU A 121 -19.31 -3.79 -1.23
N LEU A 122 -20.39 -3.07 -0.91
CA LEU A 122 -20.38 -1.60 -0.82
C LEU A 122 -19.69 -1.06 0.44
N TYR A 123 -19.44 -1.89 1.45
CA TYR A 123 -18.77 -1.46 2.68
C TYR A 123 -17.76 -2.50 3.19
N GLY A 124 -17.41 -3.50 2.38
CA GLY A 124 -16.45 -4.53 2.72
C GLY A 124 -15.02 -4.06 2.43
N GLY A 125 -14.19 -3.90 3.46
CA GLY A 125 -12.81 -3.44 3.29
C GLY A 125 -11.90 -4.45 2.57
N ARG A 126 -11.94 -5.73 2.95
CA ARG A 126 -11.02 -6.76 2.42
C ARG A 126 -11.13 -6.97 0.89
N PRO A 127 -12.34 -7.03 0.29
CA PRO A 127 -12.48 -7.08 -1.16
C PRO A 127 -11.89 -5.85 -1.88
N MET A 128 -11.99 -4.66 -1.28
CA MET A 128 -11.48 -3.43 -1.89
C MET A 128 -9.95 -3.39 -1.91
N VAL A 129 -9.29 -3.88 -0.86
CA VAL A 129 -7.83 -4.10 -0.87
C VAL A 129 -7.44 -5.03 -2.02
N CYS A 130 -8.23 -6.06 -2.31
CA CYS A 130 -7.98 -6.96 -3.44
C CYS A 130 -8.08 -6.22 -4.79
N VAL A 131 -9.07 -5.33 -4.94
CA VAL A 131 -9.22 -4.48 -6.13
C VAL A 131 -8.00 -3.58 -6.32
N PHE A 132 -7.52 -2.91 -5.26
CA PHE A 132 -6.30 -2.10 -5.33
C PHE A 132 -5.09 -2.89 -5.81
N PHE A 133 -4.91 -4.12 -5.32
CA PHE A 133 -3.76 -4.94 -5.69
C PHE A 133 -3.83 -5.39 -7.15
N VAL A 134 -5.00 -5.79 -7.64
CA VAL A 134 -5.21 -6.13 -9.06
C VAL A 134 -4.95 -4.91 -9.94
N LEU A 135 -5.48 -3.74 -9.58
CA LEU A 135 -5.27 -2.49 -10.31
C LEU A 135 -3.80 -2.06 -10.31
N SER A 136 -3.10 -2.21 -9.19
CA SER A 136 -1.66 -1.93 -9.10
C SER A 136 -0.86 -2.85 -9.99
N GLY A 137 -1.14 -4.16 -9.99
CA GLY A 137 -0.50 -5.13 -10.89
C GLY A 137 -0.77 -4.84 -12.36
N TYR A 138 -2.00 -4.47 -12.70
CA TYR A 138 -2.39 -4.07 -14.05
C TYR A 138 -1.61 -2.84 -14.53
N VAL A 139 -1.63 -1.74 -13.75
CA VAL A 139 -0.94 -0.50 -14.13
C VAL A 139 0.57 -0.67 -14.24
N LEU A 140 1.20 -1.40 -13.31
CA LEU A 140 2.64 -1.61 -13.30
C LEU A 140 3.14 -2.45 -14.47
N SER A 141 2.35 -3.43 -14.91
CA SER A 141 2.75 -4.35 -15.96
C SER A 141 2.51 -3.81 -17.37
N ARG A 142 1.59 -2.85 -17.57
CA ARG A 142 1.25 -2.30 -18.90
C ARG A 142 2.44 -1.79 -19.69
N LYS A 143 3.22 -0.84 -19.15
CA LYS A 143 4.37 -0.25 -19.86
C LYS A 143 5.44 -1.30 -20.20
N PRO A 144 5.90 -2.14 -19.25
CA PRO A 144 6.80 -3.25 -19.56
C PRO A 144 6.24 -4.23 -20.60
N LEU A 145 4.96 -4.62 -20.51
CA LEU A 145 4.31 -5.54 -21.46
C LEU A 145 4.25 -4.95 -22.87
N MET A 146 3.94 -3.67 -23.02
CA MET A 146 4.01 -2.97 -24.31
C MET A 146 5.43 -3.01 -24.90
N ALA A 147 6.45 -2.68 -24.10
CA ALA A 147 7.84 -2.71 -24.54
C ALA A 147 8.31 -4.13 -24.93
N MET A 148 7.90 -5.16 -24.19
CA MET A 148 8.17 -6.56 -24.53
C MET A 148 7.55 -6.98 -25.87
N ARG A 149 6.31 -6.54 -26.16
CA ARG A 149 5.65 -6.83 -27.45
C ARG A 149 6.37 -6.17 -28.62
N SER A 150 6.85 -4.95 -28.44
CA SER A 150 7.65 -4.23 -29.44
C SER A 150 9.12 -4.69 -29.52
N GLN A 151 9.51 -5.71 -28.74
CA GLN A 151 10.90 -6.21 -28.68
C GLN A 151 11.93 -5.16 -28.22
N CYS A 152 11.49 -4.10 -27.52
CA CYS A 152 12.32 -3.03 -26.97
C CYS A 152 12.70 -3.34 -25.52
N TYR A 153 13.61 -4.29 -25.31
CA TYR A 153 13.97 -4.80 -23.98
C TYR A 153 14.70 -3.77 -23.11
N ASP A 154 15.49 -2.87 -23.70
CA ASP A 154 16.17 -1.81 -22.95
C ASP A 154 15.16 -0.83 -22.36
N THR A 155 14.16 -0.43 -23.14
CA THR A 155 13.05 0.42 -22.68
C THR A 155 12.22 -0.27 -21.59
N MET A 156 12.02 -1.59 -21.70
CA MET A 156 11.35 -2.38 -20.65
C MET A 156 12.15 -2.33 -19.34
N LEU A 157 13.45 -2.61 -19.37
CA LEU A 157 14.30 -2.62 -18.18
C LEU A 157 14.39 -1.22 -17.55
N GLN A 158 14.55 -0.18 -18.36
CA GLN A 158 14.51 1.21 -17.90
C GLN A 158 13.17 1.55 -17.24
N SER A 159 12.05 1.12 -17.84
CA SER A 159 10.72 1.34 -17.24
C SER A 159 10.58 0.63 -15.90
N ILE A 160 11.08 -0.60 -15.78
CA ILE A 160 11.01 -1.38 -14.54
C ILE A 160 11.89 -0.75 -13.45
N SER A 161 13.17 -0.47 -13.74
CA SER A 161 14.11 0.10 -12.77
C SER A 161 13.62 1.44 -12.22
N SER A 162 13.15 2.31 -13.13
CA SER A 162 12.57 3.60 -12.83
C SER A 162 11.29 3.50 -11.97
N SER A 163 10.47 2.47 -12.22
CA SER A 163 9.27 2.19 -11.45
C SER A 163 9.59 1.68 -10.05
N ILE A 164 10.58 0.80 -9.88
CA ILE A 164 11.01 0.26 -8.58
C ILE A 164 11.43 1.40 -7.65
N PHE A 165 12.31 2.28 -8.12
CA PHE A 165 12.86 3.38 -7.31
C PHE A 165 11.79 4.38 -6.87
N ARG A 166 11.04 4.96 -7.82
CA ARG A 166 10.01 5.96 -7.49
C ARG A 166 8.88 5.38 -6.65
N ARG A 167 8.50 4.13 -6.90
CA ARG A 167 7.39 3.49 -6.20
C ARG A 167 7.70 3.25 -4.74
N GLY A 168 8.92 2.82 -4.41
CA GLY A 168 9.35 2.66 -3.02
C GLY A 168 9.21 3.98 -2.25
N ILE A 169 9.78 5.07 -2.80
CA ILE A 169 9.69 6.40 -2.18
C ILE A 169 8.23 6.83 -2.02
N ARG A 170 7.41 6.73 -3.08
CA ARG A 170 6.02 7.19 -3.05
C ARG A 170 5.14 6.40 -2.08
N LEU A 171 5.40 5.10 -1.88
CA LEU A 171 4.63 4.26 -0.97
C LEU A 171 5.05 4.47 0.49
N PHE A 172 6.35 4.43 0.77
CA PHE A 172 6.86 4.49 2.14
C PHE A 172 6.92 5.91 2.69
N LEU A 173 7.33 6.92 1.90
CA LEU A 173 7.57 8.27 2.42
C LEU A 173 6.31 8.93 3.02
N PRO A 174 5.13 8.93 2.35
CA PRO A 174 3.94 9.55 2.91
C PRO A 174 3.43 8.83 4.17
N THR A 175 3.56 7.51 4.22
CA THR A 175 3.09 6.72 5.36
C THR A 175 4.01 6.84 6.56
N ILE A 176 5.34 6.82 6.36
CA ILE A 176 6.32 7.14 7.40
C ILE A 176 6.09 8.57 7.92
N PHE A 177 5.85 9.54 7.03
CA PHE A 177 5.56 10.90 7.49
C PHE A 177 4.27 10.97 8.32
N SER A 178 3.20 10.30 7.88
CA SER A 178 1.93 10.22 8.62
C SER A 178 2.12 9.59 10.01
N THR A 179 2.77 8.44 10.10
CA THR A 179 3.02 7.76 11.39
C THR A 179 3.96 8.56 12.30
N PHE A 180 4.88 9.34 11.71
CA PHE A 180 5.72 10.26 12.49
C PHE A 180 4.89 11.37 13.14
N LEU A 181 3.91 11.94 12.42
CA LEU A 181 2.97 12.90 13.00
C LEU A 181 2.13 12.26 14.11
N VAL A 182 1.72 10.99 13.95
CA VAL A 182 1.03 10.24 15.01
C VAL A 182 1.92 10.11 16.26
N MET A 183 3.20 9.75 16.10
CA MET A 183 4.16 9.69 17.20
C MET A 183 4.32 11.06 17.91
N LEU A 184 4.35 12.16 17.17
CA LEU A 184 4.39 13.51 17.75
C LEU A 184 3.11 13.84 18.52
N ALA A 185 1.95 13.50 17.96
CA ALA A 185 0.66 13.73 18.60
C ALA A 185 0.46 12.87 19.86
N LEU A 186 1.02 11.65 19.87
CA LEU A 186 1.09 10.78 21.04
C LEU A 186 1.87 11.43 22.17
N GLN A 187 3.06 11.95 21.88
CA GLN A 187 3.89 12.64 22.86
C GLN A 187 3.29 13.96 23.35
N ALA A 188 2.51 14.65 22.51
CA ALA A 188 1.73 15.81 22.93
C ALA A 188 0.50 15.46 23.80
N GLY A 189 0.16 14.18 23.95
CA GLY A 189 -0.94 13.70 24.78
C GLY A 189 -2.32 13.81 24.13
N TYR A 190 -2.42 14.03 22.81
CA TYR A 190 -3.70 14.18 22.11
C TYR A 190 -4.56 12.90 22.10
N PHE A 191 -3.95 11.72 22.26
CA PHE A 191 -4.65 10.44 22.26
C PHE A 191 -5.18 9.99 23.63
N LYS A 192 -4.94 10.76 24.72
CA LYS A 192 -5.37 10.37 26.08
C LYS A 192 -6.89 10.23 26.18
N TYR A 193 -7.63 11.20 25.67
CA TYR A 193 -9.09 11.17 25.67
C TYR A 193 -9.66 10.04 24.80
N ALA A 194 -9.08 9.81 23.62
CA ALA A 194 -9.46 8.69 22.75
C ALA A 194 -9.21 7.32 23.42
N THR A 195 -8.13 7.22 24.20
CA THR A 195 -7.81 6.00 24.97
C THR A 195 -8.79 5.78 26.12
N GLU A 196 -9.23 6.84 26.79
CA GLU A 196 -10.26 6.75 27.84
C GLU A 196 -11.59 6.25 27.28
N ILE A 197 -12.05 6.80 26.13
CA ILE A 197 -13.25 6.32 25.43
C ILE A 197 -13.07 4.87 24.98
N GLY A 198 -11.91 4.49 24.44
CA GLY A 198 -11.67 3.11 24.00
C GLY A 198 -11.75 2.08 25.11
N ASN A 199 -11.39 2.47 26.34
CA ASN A 199 -11.39 1.61 27.51
C ASN A 199 -12.74 1.58 28.25
N ASP A 200 -13.72 2.41 27.85
CA ASP A 200 -15.03 2.43 28.51
C ASP A 200 -15.84 1.15 28.26
N GLY A 201 -15.53 0.41 27.19
CA GLY A 201 -16.19 -0.83 26.80
C GLY A 201 -17.66 -0.67 26.38
N VAL A 202 -18.12 0.57 26.19
CA VAL A 202 -19.52 0.91 25.87
C VAL A 202 -19.62 1.66 24.54
N THR A 203 -18.67 2.55 24.25
CA THR A 203 -18.75 3.46 23.10
C THR A 203 -18.27 2.80 21.80
N LEU A 204 -17.27 1.92 21.87
CA LEU A 204 -16.67 1.26 20.70
C LEU A 204 -16.88 -0.25 20.76
N ALA A 205 -17.37 -0.81 19.65
CA ALA A 205 -17.47 -2.26 19.48
C ALA A 205 -16.10 -2.89 19.21
N TYR A 206 -15.21 -2.15 18.54
CA TYR A 206 -13.81 -2.51 18.37
C TYR A 206 -12.92 -1.33 18.71
N PHE A 207 -11.98 -1.54 19.63
CA PHE A 207 -10.93 -0.57 19.88
C PHE A 207 -9.64 -1.07 19.22
N GLU A 208 -9.16 -0.35 18.21
CA GLU A 208 -7.90 -0.69 17.56
C GLU A 208 -6.73 -0.41 18.50
N HIS A 209 -5.68 -1.25 18.43
CA HIS A 209 -4.51 -1.08 19.27
C HIS A 209 -3.83 0.26 18.98
N HIS A 210 -3.68 1.08 20.03
CA HIS A 210 -2.95 2.34 19.97
C HIS A 210 -1.48 2.17 20.43
N PRO A 211 -0.58 3.07 19.98
CA PRO A 211 0.82 3.00 20.34
C PRO A 211 1.01 3.27 21.83
N VAL A 212 1.92 2.50 22.43
CA VAL A 212 2.30 2.68 23.83
C VAL A 212 3.05 4.01 23.95
N THR A 213 2.64 4.84 24.91
CA THR A 213 3.36 6.08 25.24
C THR A 213 4.48 5.73 26.21
N TYR A 214 5.71 6.09 25.86
CA TYR A 214 6.88 5.93 26.74
C TYR A 214 7.16 7.21 27.54
N ASP A 215 7.76 7.06 28.72
CA ASP A 215 8.01 8.18 29.64
C ASP A 215 9.08 9.15 29.11
N THR A 216 10.01 8.66 28.28
CA THR A 216 11.08 9.47 27.70
C THR A 216 10.94 9.63 26.18
N TRP A 217 11.31 10.81 25.69
CA TRP A 217 11.34 11.10 24.25
C TRP A 217 12.32 10.16 23.52
N GLN A 218 13.43 9.81 24.15
CA GLN A 218 14.43 8.92 23.57
C GLN A 218 13.85 7.51 23.33
N GLU A 219 13.15 6.94 24.31
CA GLU A 219 12.52 5.62 24.16
C GLU A 219 11.48 5.60 23.05
N GLN A 220 10.63 6.63 22.98
CA GLN A 220 9.64 6.75 21.90
C GLN A 220 10.31 6.88 20.53
N ALA A 221 11.38 7.67 20.42
CA ALA A 221 12.13 7.81 19.17
C ALA A 221 12.79 6.49 18.75
N TRP A 222 13.32 5.72 19.71
CA TRP A 222 13.88 4.39 19.46
C TRP A 222 12.82 3.39 19.03
N ASP A 223 11.66 3.38 19.67
CA ASP A 223 10.52 2.56 19.27
C ASP A 223 10.07 2.90 17.84
N TYR A 224 9.97 4.19 17.51
CA TYR A 224 9.62 4.66 16.17
C TYR A 224 10.66 4.24 15.11
N ILE A 225 11.96 4.35 15.41
CA ILE A 225 13.02 3.89 14.50
C ILE A 225 12.94 2.38 14.27
N ASN A 226 12.69 1.59 15.33
CA ASN A 226 12.48 0.15 15.20
C ASN A 226 11.24 -0.18 14.37
N PHE A 227 10.15 0.57 14.56
CA PHE A 227 8.96 0.50 13.72
C PHE A 227 9.32 0.74 12.25
N VAL A 228 9.98 1.86 11.92
CA VAL A 228 10.35 2.20 10.54
C VAL A 228 11.26 1.12 9.94
N ARG A 229 12.24 0.62 10.70
CA ARG A 229 13.14 -0.46 10.24
C ARG A 229 12.38 -1.72 9.87
N ASN A 230 11.46 -2.17 10.72
CA ASN A 230 10.65 -3.35 10.45
C ASN A 230 9.61 -3.10 9.33
N TYR A 231 9.11 -1.87 9.21
CA TYR A 231 8.13 -1.48 8.22
C TYR A 231 8.71 -1.45 6.79
N ILE A 232 9.93 -0.97 6.62
CA ILE A 232 10.61 -0.95 5.31
C ILE A 232 11.19 -2.31 4.90
N ASP A 233 11.21 -3.29 5.82
CA ASP A 233 11.70 -4.63 5.54
C ASP A 233 10.76 -5.39 4.60
N PHE A 234 11.04 -5.29 3.30
CA PHE A 234 10.30 -5.99 2.26
C PHE A 234 10.64 -7.50 2.19
N THR A 235 11.66 -7.95 2.91
CA THR A 235 12.10 -9.36 2.92
C THR A 235 11.34 -10.19 3.94
N ASN A 236 10.72 -9.55 4.93
CA ASN A 236 9.87 -10.24 5.88
C ASN A 236 8.51 -10.59 5.26
N TRP A 237 8.25 -11.88 5.13
CA TRP A 237 7.02 -12.42 4.53
C TRP A 237 5.86 -12.65 5.50
N VAL A 238 6.01 -12.20 6.75
CA VAL A 238 4.97 -12.27 7.78
C VAL A 238 4.06 -11.05 7.69
N GLU A 239 2.76 -11.27 7.90
CA GLU A 239 1.80 -10.17 8.08
C GLU A 239 2.06 -9.52 9.45
N TRP A 240 2.40 -8.23 9.42
CA TRP A 240 2.70 -7.47 10.62
C TRP A 240 1.86 -6.20 10.67
N TYR A 241 1.13 -6.05 11.77
CA TYR A 241 0.35 -4.87 12.09
C TYR A 241 1.13 -4.07 13.12
N ASN A 242 1.46 -2.83 12.79
CA ASN A 242 2.16 -1.94 13.71
C ASN A 242 1.16 -1.19 14.60
N LEU A 243 1.67 -0.61 15.68
CA LEU A 243 0.85 0.10 16.67
C LEU A 243 0.65 1.59 16.35
N TYR A 244 1.42 2.18 15.42
CA TYR A 244 1.27 3.59 15.06
C TYR A 244 0.10 3.82 14.12
N ASP A 245 -0.06 2.94 13.13
CA ASP A 245 -1.19 2.89 12.21
C ASP A 245 -1.31 1.45 11.69
N PRO A 246 -2.22 0.62 12.24
CA PRO A 246 -2.33 -0.77 11.81
C PRO A 246 -2.74 -0.90 10.35
N HIS A 247 -3.35 0.12 9.73
CA HIS A 247 -3.84 0.07 8.36
C HIS A 247 -2.73 0.17 7.31
N VAL A 248 -1.56 0.74 7.64
CA VAL A 248 -0.44 0.83 6.70
C VAL A 248 0.24 -0.52 6.42
N TRP A 249 -0.18 -1.61 7.08
CA TRP A 249 0.30 -2.98 6.83
C TRP A 249 0.24 -3.38 5.34
N THR A 250 -0.69 -2.83 4.57
CA THR A 250 -0.83 -3.15 3.14
C THR A 250 0.33 -2.64 2.30
N ILE A 251 1.06 -1.62 2.75
CA ILE A 251 2.09 -0.93 1.96
C ILE A 251 3.33 -1.80 1.73
N PRO A 252 3.94 -2.44 2.75
CA PRO A 252 4.99 -3.43 2.53
C PRO A 252 4.53 -4.63 1.68
N LEU A 253 3.26 -5.04 1.83
CA LEU A 253 2.67 -6.07 0.96
C LEU A 253 2.62 -5.63 -0.49
N GLU A 254 2.15 -4.40 -0.75
CA GLU A 254 2.05 -3.84 -2.09
C GLU A 254 3.45 -3.72 -2.74
N TYR A 255 4.46 -3.29 -1.98
CA TYR A 255 5.82 -3.18 -2.48
C TYR A 255 6.44 -4.55 -2.80
N ARG A 256 6.32 -5.56 -1.93
CA ARG A 256 6.85 -6.90 -2.19
C ARG A 256 6.20 -7.55 -3.42
N ALA A 257 4.88 -7.44 -3.55
CA ALA A 257 4.14 -8.00 -4.67
C ALA A 257 4.55 -7.33 -5.99
N SER A 258 4.89 -6.03 -5.93
CA SER A 258 5.49 -5.32 -7.06
C SER A 258 6.85 -5.89 -7.45
N MET A 259 7.72 -6.21 -6.49
CA MET A 259 9.03 -6.82 -6.78
C MET A 259 8.89 -8.21 -7.41
N VAL A 260 7.98 -9.04 -6.89
CA VAL A 260 7.64 -10.34 -7.50
C VAL A 260 7.16 -10.16 -8.93
N LEU A 261 6.25 -9.21 -9.17
CA LEU A 261 5.74 -8.92 -10.51
C LEU A 261 6.86 -8.47 -11.46
N PHE A 262 7.73 -7.55 -11.05
CA PHE A 262 8.83 -7.08 -11.90
C PHE A 262 9.81 -8.20 -12.24
N LEU A 263 10.19 -9.02 -11.26
CA LEU A 263 11.05 -10.17 -11.50
C LEU A 263 10.39 -11.18 -12.45
N HIS A 264 9.09 -11.43 -12.26
CA HIS A 264 8.30 -12.31 -13.13
C HIS A 264 8.25 -11.82 -14.58
N LEU A 265 8.03 -10.52 -14.79
CA LEU A 265 8.03 -9.90 -16.12
C LEU A 265 9.40 -10.00 -16.79
N ILE A 266 10.49 -9.77 -16.05
CA ILE A 266 11.86 -9.92 -16.57
C ILE A 266 12.11 -11.39 -16.96
N CYS A 267 11.78 -12.33 -16.07
CA CYS A 267 11.99 -13.76 -16.29
C CYS A 267 11.25 -14.27 -17.54
N LEU A 268 10.01 -13.84 -17.75
CA LEU A 268 9.19 -14.25 -18.89
C LEU A 268 9.25 -13.31 -20.09
N SER A 269 10.18 -12.34 -20.09
CA SER A 269 10.25 -11.31 -21.13
C SER A 269 10.51 -11.86 -22.53
N ARG A 270 11.26 -12.97 -22.62
CA ARG A 270 11.59 -13.65 -23.88
C ARG A 270 10.61 -14.78 -24.23
N ALA A 271 9.69 -15.13 -23.33
CA ALA A 271 8.70 -16.17 -23.58
C ALA A 271 7.64 -15.69 -24.58
N ARG A 272 7.16 -16.61 -25.43
CA ARG A 272 5.98 -16.33 -26.27
C ARG A 272 4.76 -16.10 -25.38
N THR A 273 3.85 -15.24 -25.82
CA THR A 273 2.63 -14.84 -25.07
C THR A 273 1.85 -16.02 -24.48
N ALA A 274 1.60 -17.09 -25.27
CA ALA A 274 0.87 -18.26 -24.76
C ALA A 274 1.61 -18.97 -23.61
N TRP A 275 2.93 -19.12 -23.72
CA TRP A 275 3.76 -19.69 -22.66
C TRP A 275 3.86 -18.76 -21.46
N ARG A 276 3.99 -17.45 -21.68
CA ARG A 276 4.02 -16.45 -20.60
C ARG A 276 2.73 -16.50 -19.77
N LEU A 277 1.56 -16.51 -20.40
CA LEU A 277 0.27 -16.62 -19.71
C LEU A 277 0.15 -17.96 -18.96
N SER A 278 0.54 -19.07 -19.59
CA SER A 278 0.49 -20.41 -18.97
C SER A 278 1.40 -20.50 -17.74
N LEU A 279 2.66 -20.05 -17.87
CA LEU A 279 3.63 -20.02 -16.77
C LEU A 279 3.21 -19.07 -15.66
N THR A 280 2.58 -17.93 -16.00
CA THR A 280 1.98 -17.03 -15.02
C THR A 280 0.86 -17.72 -14.25
N GLY A 281 -0.02 -18.46 -14.92
CA GLY A 281 -1.09 -19.22 -14.27
C GLY A 281 -0.55 -20.31 -13.33
N VAL A 282 0.49 -21.04 -13.73
CA VAL A 282 1.16 -22.03 -12.88
C VAL A 282 1.79 -21.35 -11.66
N PHE A 283 2.47 -20.22 -11.86
CA PHE A 283 3.08 -19.47 -10.76
C PHE A 283 2.04 -18.89 -9.79
N MET A 284 0.89 -18.41 -10.30
CA MET A 284 -0.24 -18.01 -9.47
C MET A 284 -0.76 -19.17 -8.63
N ALA A 285 -0.95 -20.37 -9.21
CA ALA A 285 -1.39 -21.55 -8.47
C ALA A 285 -0.39 -21.94 -7.36
N PHE A 286 0.91 -21.82 -7.63
CA PHE A 286 1.95 -21.97 -6.61
C PHE A 286 1.80 -20.93 -5.49
N CYS A 287 1.64 -19.65 -5.80
CA CYS A 287 1.44 -18.59 -4.81
C CYS A 287 0.19 -18.81 -3.96
N VAL A 288 -0.92 -19.26 -4.54
CA VAL A 288 -2.15 -19.63 -3.80
C VAL A 288 -1.85 -20.73 -2.79
N ARG A 289 -1.11 -21.78 -3.19
CA ARG A 289 -0.76 -22.91 -2.32
C ARG A 289 0.05 -22.51 -1.09
N TRP A 290 0.79 -21.41 -1.17
CA TRP A 290 1.59 -20.83 -0.08
C TRP A 290 0.92 -19.64 0.62
N GLY A 291 -0.34 -19.34 0.30
CA GLY A 291 -1.11 -18.26 0.93
C GLY A 291 -0.66 -16.85 0.53
N ARG A 292 0.03 -16.69 -0.61
CA ARG A 292 0.55 -15.39 -1.11
C ARG A 292 -0.48 -14.67 -1.97
N PHE A 293 -1.58 -14.26 -1.34
CA PHE A 293 -2.70 -13.63 -2.05
C PHE A 293 -2.29 -12.32 -2.76
N GLU A 294 -1.38 -11.55 -2.16
CA GLU A 294 -0.85 -10.30 -2.68
C GLU A 294 -0.14 -10.49 -4.02
N ALA A 295 0.69 -11.54 -4.13
CA ALA A 295 1.37 -11.88 -5.37
C ALA A 295 0.36 -12.35 -6.43
N VAL A 296 -0.62 -13.17 -6.04
CA VAL A 296 -1.67 -13.68 -6.95
C VAL A 296 -2.46 -12.52 -7.57
N LEU A 297 -2.86 -11.54 -6.77
CA LEU A 297 -3.64 -10.38 -7.24
C LEU A 297 -2.82 -9.49 -8.19
N PHE A 298 -1.54 -9.26 -7.88
CA PHE A 298 -0.65 -8.52 -8.77
C PHE A 298 -0.44 -9.22 -10.12
N LEU A 299 -0.23 -10.54 -10.08
CA LEU A 299 -0.08 -11.36 -11.28
C LEU A 299 -1.40 -11.44 -12.07
N ALA A 300 -2.55 -11.52 -11.40
CA ALA A 300 -3.86 -11.45 -12.06
C ALA A 300 -4.04 -10.10 -12.80
N GLY A 301 -3.64 -8.99 -12.16
CA GLY A 301 -3.59 -7.68 -12.81
C GLY A 301 -2.71 -7.68 -14.06
N ALA A 302 -1.55 -8.33 -14.01
CA ALA A 302 -0.66 -8.46 -15.16
C ALA A 302 -1.24 -9.31 -16.29
N VAL A 303 -1.94 -10.41 -15.96
CA VAL A 303 -2.68 -11.21 -16.94
C VAL A 303 -3.76 -10.36 -17.61
N LEU A 304 -4.53 -9.57 -16.84
CA LEU A 304 -5.54 -8.67 -17.39
C LEU A 304 -4.91 -7.62 -18.31
N ALA A 305 -3.76 -7.05 -17.95
CA ALA A 305 -3.04 -6.09 -18.79
C ALA A 305 -2.57 -6.74 -20.11
N GLU A 306 -2.10 -7.98 -20.04
CA GLU A 306 -1.67 -8.71 -21.22
C GLU A 306 -2.83 -9.06 -22.15
N LEU A 307 -3.97 -9.50 -21.61
CA LEU A 307 -5.20 -9.76 -22.36
C LEU A 307 -5.75 -8.49 -23.01
N ASP A 308 -5.75 -7.37 -22.27
CA ASP A 308 -6.14 -6.05 -22.78
C ASP A 308 -5.28 -5.65 -24.00
N LEU A 309 -3.95 -5.83 -23.91
CA LEU A 309 -3.04 -5.57 -25.03
C LEU A 309 -3.28 -6.50 -26.22
N ILE A 310 -3.66 -7.76 -25.99
CA ILE A 310 -3.99 -8.71 -27.06
C ILE A 310 -5.29 -8.31 -27.76
N ALA A 311 -6.29 -7.87 -27.01
CA ALA A 311 -7.59 -7.46 -27.54
C ALA A 311 -7.49 -6.14 -28.33
N ASN A 312 -6.73 -5.18 -27.82
CA ASN A 312 -6.69 -3.81 -28.34
C ASN A 312 -5.51 -3.50 -29.30
N THR A 313 -4.58 -4.44 -29.50
CA THR A 313 -3.54 -4.30 -30.55
C THR A 313 -3.95 -5.12 -31.77
N PRO A 314 -4.29 -4.51 -32.92
CA PRO A 314 -4.58 -5.24 -34.14
C PRO A 314 -3.43 -6.20 -34.48
N ARG A 315 -3.74 -7.45 -34.82
CA ARG A 315 -2.74 -8.32 -35.45
C ARG A 315 -2.31 -7.64 -36.74
N ALA A 316 -1.07 -7.17 -36.80
CA ALA A 316 -0.43 -6.94 -38.09
C ALA A 316 -0.43 -8.31 -38.78
N ARG A 317 -1.40 -8.53 -39.67
CA ARG A 317 -1.39 -9.66 -40.60
C ARG A 317 -0.31 -9.29 -41.63
N CYS A 318 0.79 -10.04 -41.60
CA CYS A 318 1.61 -10.22 -42.79
C CYS A 318 0.77 -10.91 -43.89
#